data_AF-A0A0L8FYZ8-F1
#
_entry.id   AF-A0A0L8FYZ8-F1
#
_cell.length_a   1.000
_cell.length_b   1.000
_cell.length_c   1.000
_cell.angle_alpha   90.00
_cell.angle_beta   90.00
_cell.angle_gamma   90.00
#
_symmetry.space_group_name_H-M   'P 1'
#
loop_
_entity.id
_entity.type
_entity.pdbx_description
1 polymer ?
#
loop_
_entity_poly.entity_id
_entity_poly.type
_entity_poly.pdbx_seq_one_letter_code
_entity_poly.pdbx_strand_id
1 'polypeptide(L)'
;MDFFYKFIFLTVTSGLSCWGFQQLTERDRVKLEKFLAMSVQCSGAHAASVALVRNTTVLYRNGYGHGSPPIDKNTTFCIGGLTKLFTAGLVSQLIDAHNS
;
A
#
# COMPACT_ATOMS: atom_id res chain seq x y z
N MET A 1 2.95 -25.46 -6.74
CA MET A 1 1.88 -24.56 -6.27
C MET A 1 2.46 -23.16 -6.29
N ASP A 2 2.46 -22.53 -7.47
CA ASP A 2 3.13 -21.24 -7.69
C ASP A 2 2.19 -20.10 -7.36
N PHE A 3 2.34 -19.52 -6.17
CA PHE A 3 1.58 -18.34 -5.77
C PHE A 3 2.27 -17.06 -6.28
N PHE A 4 1.92 -16.66 -7.51
CA PHE A 4 2.29 -15.35 -8.05
C PHE A 4 1.35 -14.27 -7.50
N TYR A 5 1.74 -13.59 -6.41
CA TYR A 5 1.07 -12.37 -5.99
C TYR A 5 1.65 -11.18 -6.75
N LYS A 6 0.88 -10.61 -7.68
CA LYS A 6 1.29 -9.45 -8.47
C LYS A 6 0.21 -8.37 -8.40
N PHE A 7 0.30 -7.47 -7.41
CA PHE A 7 -0.38 -6.18 -7.46
C PHE A 7 0.50 -5.08 -6.85
N ILE A 8 1.07 -4.26 -7.74
CA ILE A 8 1.65 -2.96 -7.42
C ILE A 8 0.86 -1.95 -8.26
N PHE A 9 0.11 -1.07 -7.61
CA PHE A 9 -0.35 0.17 -8.23
C PHE A 9 0.42 1.33 -7.57
N LEU A 10 1.54 1.70 -8.18
CA LEU A 10 2.24 2.97 -7.94
C LEU A 10 1.92 3.87 -9.12
N THR A 11 0.82 4.61 -9.05
CA THR A 11 0.60 5.74 -9.95
C THR A 11 1.23 6.99 -9.32
N VAL A 12 2.45 7.31 -9.77
CA VAL A 12 3.07 8.62 -9.51
C VAL A 12 2.57 9.56 -10.60
N THR A 13 1.55 10.36 -10.30
CA THR A 13 1.20 11.50 -11.13
C THR A 13 1.99 12.71 -10.64
N SER A 14 3.11 12.99 -11.29
CA SER A 14 3.80 14.28 -11.18
C SER A 14 2.98 15.34 -11.90
N GLY A 15 1.95 15.85 -11.22
CA GLY A 15 1.12 16.96 -11.68
C GLY A 15 1.14 18.07 -10.65
N LEU A 16 1.79 19.18 -10.99
CA LEU A 16 1.78 20.45 -10.27
C LEU A 16 0.36 20.80 -9.81
N SER A 17 0.07 20.66 -8.52
CA SER A 17 -1.00 21.41 -7.85
C SER A 17 -0.70 21.54 -6.35
N CYS A 18 -0.08 22.66 -6.00
CA CYS A 18 0.00 23.18 -4.64
C CYS A 18 -1.38 23.64 -4.16
N TRP A 19 -2.34 22.75 -3.92
CA TRP A 19 -3.60 23.11 -3.23
C TRP A 19 -4.14 21.94 -2.39
N GLY A 20 -3.90 22.00 -1.08
CA GLY A 20 -4.91 21.83 -0.04
C GLY A 20 -5.70 20.52 0.12
N PHE A 21 -5.43 19.44 -0.62
CA PHE A 21 -6.18 18.19 -0.42
C PHE A 21 -5.53 17.33 0.69
N GLN A 22 -5.67 17.78 1.94
CA GLN A 22 -5.04 17.12 3.10
C GLN A 22 -5.93 16.04 3.73
N GLN A 23 -7.23 16.03 3.42
CA GLN A 23 -8.19 15.05 3.96
C GLN A 23 -8.94 14.34 2.83
N LEU A 24 -9.07 13.02 2.96
CA LEU A 24 -9.96 12.22 2.12
C LEU A 24 -11.40 12.52 2.54
N THR A 25 -12.25 13.00 1.63
CA THR A 25 -13.65 13.23 1.96
C THR A 25 -14.36 11.90 2.22
N GLU A 26 -15.42 11.89 3.01
CA GLU A 26 -16.18 10.67 3.30
C GLU A 26 -16.72 10.02 2.01
N ARG A 27 -17.17 10.84 1.04
CA ARG A 27 -17.64 10.36 -0.25
C ARG A 27 -16.53 9.68 -1.05
N ASP A 28 -15.31 10.22 -1.02
CA ASP A 28 -14.16 9.63 -1.70
C ASP A 28 -13.69 8.36 -0.99
N ARG A 29 -13.77 8.32 0.34
CA ARG A 29 -13.47 7.13 1.15
C ARG A 29 -14.37 5.96 0.77
N VAL A 30 -15.69 6.18 0.72
CA VAL A 30 -16.66 5.13 0.35
C VAL A 30 -16.42 4.62 -1.08
N LYS A 31 -16.10 5.52 -2.02
CA LYS A 31 -15.74 5.12 -3.39
C LYS A 31 -14.46 4.29 -3.43
N LEU A 32 -13.43 4.70 -2.69
CA LEU A 32 -12.17 3.98 -2.58
C LEU A 32 -12.37 2.59 -1.96
N GLU A 33 -13.16 2.50 -0.89
CA GLU A 33 -13.53 1.23 -0.25
C GLU A 33 -14.19 0.26 -1.22
N LYS A 34 -15.19 0.74 -1.96
CA LYS A 34 -15.88 -0.08 -2.96
C LYS A 34 -14.92 -0.53 -4.07
N PHE A 35 -14.08 0.38 -4.56
CA PHE A 35 -13.09 0.06 -5.58
C PHE A 35 -12.08 -1.00 -5.11
N LEU A 36 -11.55 -0.86 -3.89
CA LEU A 36 -10.57 -1.78 -3.32
C LEU A 36 -11.19 -3.15 -3.02
N ALA A 37 -12.39 -3.19 -2.45
CA ALA A 37 -13.12 -4.45 -2.23
C ALA A 37 -13.37 -5.19 -3.55
N MET A 38 -13.84 -4.48 -4.58
CA MET A 38 -14.01 -5.05 -5.92
C MET A 38 -12.68 -5.50 -6.52
N SER A 39 -11.60 -4.74 -6.36
CA SER A 39 -10.29 -5.09 -6.90
C SER A 39 -9.71 -6.35 -6.27
N VAL A 40 -9.85 -6.50 -4.94
CA VAL A 40 -9.42 -7.71 -4.21
C VAL A 40 -10.25 -8.91 -4.67
N GLN A 41 -11.56 -8.75 -4.83
CA GLN A 41 -12.42 -9.82 -5.34
C GLN A 41 -12.08 -10.21 -6.79
N CYS A 42 -11.96 -9.24 -7.70
CA CYS A 42 -11.69 -9.48 -9.11
C CYS A 42 -10.27 -10.00 -9.39
N SER A 43 -9.31 -9.69 -8.53
CA SER A 43 -7.94 -10.21 -8.65
C SER A 43 -7.80 -11.67 -8.24
N GLY A 44 -8.80 -12.25 -7.58
CA GLY A 44 -8.69 -13.57 -6.95
C GLY A 44 -7.78 -13.57 -5.72
N ALA A 45 -7.37 -12.40 -5.22
CA ALA A 45 -6.58 -12.31 -4.01
C ALA A 45 -7.42 -12.74 -2.80
N HIS A 46 -6.88 -13.63 -1.97
CA HIS A 46 -7.56 -14.11 -0.76
C HIS A 46 -7.75 -13.00 0.28
N ALA A 47 -6.73 -12.17 0.44
CA ALA A 47 -6.66 -11.10 1.42
C ALA A 47 -5.73 -9.98 0.93
N ALA A 48 -6.00 -8.75 1.38
CA ALA A 48 -5.12 -7.60 1.17
C ALA A 48 -5.24 -6.62 2.33
N SER A 49 -4.15 -5.98 2.71
CA SER A 49 -4.15 -4.80 3.59
C SER A 49 -3.60 -3.61 2.81
N VAL A 50 -4.38 -2.55 2.74
CA VAL A 50 -4.11 -1.40 1.88
C VAL A 50 -4.03 -0.14 2.72
N ALA A 51 -3.00 0.67 2.47
CA ALA A 51 -2.83 1.98 3.05
C ALA A 51 -2.65 3.04 1.95
N LEU A 52 -3.32 4.19 2.11
CA LEU A 52 -3.05 5.39 1.32
C LEU A 52 -2.30 6.37 2.22
N VAL A 53 -1.08 6.71 1.82
CA VAL A 53 -0.22 7.65 2.54
C VAL A 53 0.07 8.83 1.64
N ARG A 54 -0.06 10.04 2.19
CA ARG A 54 0.33 11.29 1.53
C ARG A 54 1.28 12.03 2.45
N ASN A 55 2.48 12.33 1.94
CA ASN A 55 3.60 12.83 2.73
C ASN A 55 3.87 11.88 3.91
N THR A 56 3.64 12.32 5.14
CA THR A 56 3.81 11.55 6.38
C THR A 56 2.49 11.16 7.03
N THR A 57 1.35 11.48 6.39
CA THR A 57 0.01 11.25 6.96
C THR A 57 -0.65 10.05 6.30
N VAL A 58 -1.12 9.11 7.12
CA VAL A 58 -1.96 7.99 6.67
C VAL A 58 -3.39 8.50 6.48
N LEU A 59 -3.82 8.59 5.23
CA LEU A 59 -5.15 9.08 4.86
C LEU A 59 -6.21 7.98 4.89
N TYR A 60 -5.80 6.73 4.63
CA TYR A 60 -6.68 5.57 4.63
C TYR A 60 -5.87 4.32 4.98
N ARG A 61 -6.46 3.40 5.75
CA ARG A 61 -5.86 2.08 6.02
C ARG A 61 -6.95 1.08 6.37
N ASN A 62 -7.02 -0.02 5.62
CA ASN A 62 -7.99 -1.09 5.91
C ASN A 62 -7.53 -2.46 5.38
N GLY A 63 -8.14 -3.52 5.92
CA GLY A 63 -8.02 -4.89 5.44
C GLY A 63 -9.21 -5.30 4.58
N TYR A 64 -8.98 -6.17 3.61
CA TYR A 64 -9.99 -6.71 2.69
C TYR A 64 -9.75 -8.19 2.46
N GLY A 65 -10.82 -8.89 2.08
CA GLY A 65 -10.80 -10.33 1.81
C GLY A 65 -11.25 -11.15 3.01
N HIS A 66 -10.85 -12.41 3.03
CA HIS A 66 -11.31 -13.39 4.00
C HIS A 66 -10.12 -14.03 4.70
N GLY A 67 -10.24 -14.31 6.00
CA GLY A 67 -9.17 -14.90 6.79
C GLY A 67 -9.66 -15.27 8.20
N SER A 68 -8.92 -16.14 8.87
CA SER A 68 -9.09 -16.45 10.28
C SER A 68 -7.73 -16.31 10.99
N PRO A 69 -7.53 -15.28 11.83
CA PRO A 69 -8.49 -14.24 12.22
C PRO A 69 -8.92 -13.31 11.07
N PRO A 70 -10.02 -12.55 11.22
CA PRO A 70 -10.47 -11.60 10.21
C PRO A 70 -9.35 -10.66 9.76
N ILE A 71 -9.25 -10.44 8.45
CA ILE A 71 -8.24 -9.58 7.86
C ILE A 71 -8.54 -8.13 8.22
N ASP A 72 -7.57 -7.47 8.83
CA ASP A 72 -7.65 -6.07 9.23
C ASP A 72 -6.40 -5.30 8.77
N LYS A 73 -6.37 -4.01 9.11
CA LYS A 73 -5.24 -3.14 8.81
C LYS A 73 -3.91 -3.58 9.44
N ASN A 74 -3.93 -4.37 10.51
CA ASN A 74 -2.77 -4.80 11.28
C ASN A 74 -2.30 -6.22 10.90
N THR A 75 -3.05 -6.90 10.03
CA THR A 75 -2.70 -8.24 9.55
C THR A 75 -1.34 -8.20 8.86
N THR A 76 -0.47 -9.12 9.26
CA THR A 76 0.91 -9.21 8.74
C THR A 76 0.94 -10.12 7.53
N PHE A 77 1.61 -9.67 6.46
CA PHE A 77 1.77 -10.43 5.22
C PHE A 77 3.26 -10.64 4.93
N CYS A 78 3.59 -11.80 4.36
CA CYS A 78 4.89 -11.99 3.75
C CYS A 78 5.00 -11.13 2.47
N ILE A 79 5.81 -10.08 2.52
CA ILE A 79 5.92 -9.09 1.42
C ILE A 79 6.85 -9.53 0.27
N GLY A 80 7.52 -10.67 0.42
CA GLY A 80 8.34 -11.29 -0.63
C GLY A 80 9.37 -10.35 -1.23
N GLY A 81 9.31 -10.15 -2.55
CA GLY A 81 10.27 -9.33 -3.30
C GLY A 81 10.36 -7.87 -2.87
N LEU A 82 9.33 -7.32 -2.21
CA LEU A 82 9.37 -5.95 -1.69
C LEU A 82 10.43 -5.77 -0.59
N THR A 83 10.85 -6.86 0.06
CA THR A 83 11.97 -6.85 1.02
C THR A 83 13.25 -6.27 0.41
N LYS A 84 13.46 -6.42 -0.91
CA LYS A 84 14.62 -5.87 -1.61
C LYS A 84 14.69 -4.35 -1.56
N LEU A 85 13.55 -3.65 -1.47
CA LEU A 85 13.52 -2.19 -1.33
C LEU A 85 14.09 -1.75 0.02
N PHE A 86 13.82 -2.50 1.09
CA PHE A 86 14.41 -2.25 2.40
C PHE A 86 15.93 -2.49 2.36
N THR A 87 16.37 -3.58 1.74
CA THR A 87 17.80 -3.85 1.54
C THR A 87 18.49 -2.73 0.77
N ALA A 88 17.90 -2.27 -0.35
CA ALA A 88 18.45 -1.17 -1.13
C ALA A 88 18.55 0.12 -0.31
N GLY A 89 17.53 0.45 0.49
CA GLY A 89 17.56 1.61 1.38
C GLY A 89 18.67 1.54 2.42
N LEU A 90 18.87 0.39 3.06
CA LEU A 90 19.96 0.19 4.04
C LEU A 90 21.34 0.29 3.39
N VAL A 91 21.53 -0.31 2.21
CA VAL A 91 22.80 -0.22 1.47
C VAL A 91 23.10 1.24 1.08
N SER A 92 22.09 2.00 0.62
CA SER A 92 22.25 3.42 0.33
C SER A 92 22.74 4.20 1.55
N GLN A 93 22.13 3.98 2.73
CA GLN A 93 22.54 4.65 3.97
C GLN A 93 23.98 4.32 4.37
N LEU A 94 24.43 3.07 4.17
CA LEU A 94 25.81 2.68 4.45
C LEU A 94 26.81 3.36 3.50
N ILE A 95 26.47 3.48 2.22
CA ILE A 95 27.29 4.20 1.24
C ILE A 95 27.38 5.68 1.62
N ASP A 96 26.26 6.31 1.95
CA ASP A 96 26.22 7.72 2.35
C ASP A 96 27.03 7.98 3.62
N ALA A 97 26.95 7.07 4.60
CA ALA A 97 27.71 7.15 5.85
C ALA A 97 29.22 6.93 5.67
N HIS A 98 29.64 6.15 4.66
CA HIS A 98 31.06 5.96 4.34
C HIS A 98 31.67 7.15 3.58
N ASN A 99 30.86 7.83 2.76
CA ASN A 99 31.28 8.97 1.94
C ASN A 99 31.19 10.32 2.66
N SER A 100 30.71 10.35 3.90
CA SER A 100 30.64 11.53 4.77
C SER A 100 31.81 11.55 5.75
#